data_AF-A0A7V9H957-F1
#
_entry.id   AF-A0A7V9H957-F1
#
_cell.length_a   1.000
_cell.length_b   1.000
_cell.length_c   1.000
_cell.angle_alpha   90.00
_cell.angle_beta   90.00
_cell.angle_gamma   90.00
#
_symmetry.space_group_name_H-M   'P 1'
#
loop_
_entity.id
_entity.type
_entity.pdbx_description
1 polymer ?
#
loop_
_entity_poly.entity_id
_entity_poly.type
_entity_poly.pdbx_seq_one_letter_code
_entity_poly.pdbx_strand_id
1 'polypeptide(L)'
;MASVFAQLQIQDPASGDSSCVAENGFCPGWIADNFDRYLGPLREHVLLTVVSVAIGFGIALVLALMAHRRRWLTGPIITGTGILYAIPSVAAFFLLQPITGLGNTTAVVALVS
;
A
#
# COMPACT_ATOMS: atom_id res chain seq x y z
N MET A 1 20.39 27.23 -12.86
CA MET A 1 19.63 28.50 -13.00
C MET A 1 18.18 28.05 -12.96
N ALA A 2 17.44 28.26 -11.87
CA ALA A 2 16.14 27.59 -11.67
C ALA A 2 15.15 27.95 -12.79
N SER A 3 14.72 26.96 -13.56
CA SER A 3 13.70 27.13 -14.59
C SER A 3 12.34 26.74 -14.03
N VAL A 4 11.42 27.69 -13.97
CA VAL A 4 10.05 27.48 -13.48
C VAL A 4 9.17 27.01 -14.64
N PHE A 5 8.84 25.72 -14.67
CA PHE A 5 7.83 25.18 -15.56
C PHE A 5 6.62 24.74 -14.72
N ALA A 6 5.44 25.32 -14.98
CA ALA A 6 4.19 24.89 -14.34
C ALA A 6 4.25 24.83 -12.79
N GLN A 7 4.79 25.87 -12.13
CA GLN A 7 5.01 25.96 -10.67
C GLN A 7 6.01 24.93 -10.09
N LEU A 8 6.59 24.05 -10.91
CA LEU A 8 7.65 23.13 -10.50
C LEU A 8 9.02 23.76 -10.74
N GLN A 9 9.77 23.96 -9.65
CA GLN A 9 11.15 24.42 -9.67
C GLN A 9 12.05 23.21 -9.93
N ILE A 10 12.57 23.08 -11.17
CA ILE A 10 13.51 22.02 -11.56
C ILE A 10 14.93 22.60 -11.48
N GLN A 11 15.79 21.99 -10.66
CA GLN A 11 17.15 22.44 -10.43
C GLN A 11 18.17 21.59 -11.22
N ASP A 12 19.11 22.27 -11.90
CA ASP A 12 20.13 21.62 -12.72
C ASP A 12 21.19 20.86 -11.88
N PRO A 13 21.61 19.65 -12.28
CA PRO A 13 22.53 18.79 -11.52
C PRO A 13 23.99 19.31 -11.43
N ALA A 14 24.35 20.41 -12.09
CA ALA A 14 25.71 20.97 -12.08
C ALA A 14 26.03 21.81 -10.82
N SER A 15 25.03 22.15 -10.00
CA SER A 15 25.24 22.80 -8.70
C SER A 15 25.28 21.72 -7.62
N GLY A 16 26.47 21.34 -7.15
CA GLY A 16 26.68 20.38 -6.06
C GLY A 16 26.25 20.89 -4.69
N ASP A 17 25.05 21.46 -4.59
CA ASP A 17 24.53 22.18 -3.43
C ASP A 17 23.31 21.46 -2.83
N SER A 18 23.32 21.22 -1.53
CA SER A 18 22.23 20.56 -0.79
C SER A 18 20.98 21.45 -0.61
N SER A 19 21.06 22.70 -1.07
CA SER A 19 19.98 23.69 -1.06
C SER A 19 18.71 23.24 -1.79
N CYS A 20 18.82 22.47 -2.87
CA CYS A 20 17.65 21.98 -3.63
C CYS A 20 16.67 21.17 -2.76
N VAL A 21 17.19 20.30 -1.88
CA VAL A 21 16.37 19.49 -0.96
C VAL A 21 15.81 20.35 0.17
N ALA A 22 16.60 21.30 0.68
CA ALA A 22 16.17 22.21 1.75
C ALA A 22 15.02 23.14 1.31
N GLU A 23 14.97 23.49 0.02
CA GLU A 23 13.93 24.34 -0.58
C GLU A 23 12.69 23.56 -1.06
N ASN A 24 12.61 22.24 -0.84
CA ASN A 24 11.53 21.36 -1.32
C ASN A 24 11.31 21.42 -2.86
N GLY A 25 12.38 21.65 -3.63
CA GLY A 25 12.35 21.64 -5.10
C GLY A 25 12.35 20.23 -5.71
N PHE A 26 12.18 20.13 -7.02
CA PHE A 26 12.32 18.85 -7.75
C PHE A 26 13.79 18.65 -8.18
N CYS A 27 14.49 17.73 -7.51
CA CYS A 27 15.94 17.52 -7.62
C CYS A 27 16.28 16.16 -8.26
N PRO A 28 16.22 16.01 -9.60
CA PRO A 28 16.39 14.71 -10.27
C PRO A 28 17.77 14.05 -10.04
N GLY A 29 18.84 14.83 -9.94
CA GLY A 29 20.19 14.32 -9.64
C GLY A 29 20.27 13.70 -8.25
N TRP A 30 19.75 14.40 -7.23
CA TRP A 30 19.70 13.87 -5.86
C TRP A 30 18.84 12.61 -5.75
N ILE A 31 17.71 12.54 -6.48
CA ILE A 31 16.84 11.35 -6.53
C ILE A 31 17.59 10.15 -7.09
N ALA A 32 18.37 10.33 -8.17
CA ALA A 32 19.19 9.28 -8.75
C ALA A 32 20.27 8.79 -7.77
N ASP A 33 20.95 9.73 -7.08
CA ASP A 33 22.01 9.41 -6.10
C ASP A 33 21.46 8.75 -4.82
N ASN A 34 20.18 8.97 -4.49
CA ASN A 34 19.53 8.41 -3.30
C ASN A 34 18.53 7.30 -3.62
N PHE A 35 18.57 6.76 -4.84
CA PHE A 35 17.58 5.79 -5.32
C PHE A 35 17.50 4.55 -4.41
N ASP A 36 18.64 4.11 -3.87
CA ASP A 36 18.72 2.98 -2.94
C ASP A 36 17.85 3.14 -1.67
N ARG A 37 17.60 4.38 -1.23
CA ARG A 37 16.75 4.64 -0.06
C ARG A 37 15.30 4.26 -0.29
N TYR A 38 14.85 4.24 -1.55
CA TYR A 38 13.49 3.86 -1.92
C TYR A 38 13.35 2.35 -2.09
N LEU A 39 14.41 1.63 -2.49
CA LEU A 39 14.35 0.20 -2.74
C LEU A 39 13.98 -0.63 -1.51
N GLY A 40 14.49 -0.26 -0.32
CA GLY A 40 14.17 -0.96 0.92
C GLY A 40 12.67 -0.92 1.24
N PRO A 41 12.08 0.27 1.42
CA PRO A 41 10.64 0.43 1.65
C PRO A 41 9.77 -0.17 0.55
N LEU A 42 10.19 -0.07 -0.72
CA LEU A 42 9.46 -0.66 -1.83
C LEU A 42 9.42 -2.19 -1.74
N ARG A 43 10.54 -2.84 -1.38
CA ARG A 43 10.56 -4.30 -1.18
C ARG A 43 9.63 -4.72 -0.06
N GLU A 44 9.64 -4.00 1.05
CA GLU A 44 8.74 -4.27 2.17
C GLU A 44 7.27 -4.12 1.77
N HIS A 45 6.95 -3.06 1.03
CA HIS A 45 5.60 -2.83 0.51
C HIS A 45 5.16 -3.94 -0.46
N VAL A 46 6.03 -4.34 -1.38
CA VAL A 46 5.75 -5.45 -2.31
C VAL A 46 5.56 -6.76 -1.57
N LEU A 47 6.38 -7.06 -0.56
CA LEU A 47 6.25 -8.27 0.24
C LEU A 47 4.88 -8.30 0.96
N LEU A 48 4.52 -7.21 1.64
CA LEU A 48 3.24 -7.11 2.34
C LEU A 48 2.04 -7.26 1.40
N THR A 49 2.07 -6.58 0.25
CA THR A 49 0.97 -6.66 -0.72
C THR A 49 0.83 -8.04 -1.33
N VAL A 50 1.93 -8.67 -1.76
CA VAL A 50 1.90 -10.02 -2.36
C VAL A 50 1.39 -11.05 -1.34
N VAL A 51 1.86 -10.98 -0.09
CA VAL A 51 1.41 -11.90 0.98
C VAL A 51 -0.09 -11.73 1.25
N SER A 52 -0.56 -10.50 1.41
CA SER A 52 -1.99 -10.24 1.65
C SER A 52 -2.87 -10.70 0.49
N VAL A 53 -2.48 -10.41 -0.75
CA VAL A 53 -3.24 -10.84 -1.94
C VAL A 53 -3.27 -12.36 -2.05
N ALA A 54 -2.15 -13.05 -1.81
CA ALA A 54 -2.09 -14.50 -1.87
C ALA A 54 -3.03 -15.15 -0.84
N ILE A 55 -3.05 -14.62 0.39
CA ILE A 55 -3.93 -15.12 1.46
C ILE A 55 -5.40 -14.83 1.12
N GLY A 56 -5.73 -13.59 0.77
CA GLY A 56 -7.10 -13.20 0.41
C GLY A 56 -7.64 -14.00 -0.79
N PHE A 57 -6.82 -14.20 -1.81
CA PHE A 57 -7.15 -15.04 -2.96
C PHE A 57 -7.44 -16.49 -2.55
N GLY A 58 -6.60 -17.08 -1.69
CA GLY A 58 -6.82 -18.44 -1.18
C GLY A 58 -8.15 -18.58 -0.45
N ILE A 59 -8.47 -17.61 0.43
CA ILE A 59 -9.75 -17.58 1.16
C ILE A 59 -10.93 -17.44 0.20
N ALA A 60 -10.85 -16.48 -0.73
CA ALA A 60 -11.90 -16.22 -1.71
C ALA A 60 -12.15 -17.45 -2.60
N LEU A 61 -11.10 -18.15 -3.04
CA LEU A 61 -11.20 -19.36 -3.83
C LEU A 61 -11.95 -20.47 -3.08
N VAL A 62 -11.59 -20.71 -1.81
CA VAL A 62 -12.26 -21.72 -0.97
C VAL A 62 -13.73 -21.39 -0.76
N LEU A 63 -14.05 -20.13 -0.48
CA LEU A 63 -15.44 -19.66 -0.33
C LEU A 63 -16.23 -19.81 -1.64
N ALA A 64 -15.65 -19.44 -2.77
CA ALA A 64 -16.27 -19.57 -4.08
C ALA A 64 -16.59 -21.03 -4.42
N LEU A 65 -15.65 -21.95 -4.18
CA LEU A 65 -15.86 -23.39 -4.36
C LEU A 65 -16.96 -23.93 -3.44
N MET A 66 -17.00 -23.48 -2.18
CA MET A 66 -18.03 -23.89 -1.23
C MET A 66 -19.42 -23.38 -1.63
N ALA A 67 -19.52 -22.13 -2.09
CA ALA A 67 -20.74 -21.54 -2.61
C ALA A 67 -21.25 -22.28 -3.86
N HIS A 68 -20.32 -22.68 -4.75
CA HIS A 68 -20.66 -23.44 -5.94
C HIS A 68 -21.28 -24.80 -5.61
N ARG A 69 -20.76 -25.49 -4.59
CA ARG A 69 -21.29 -26.79 -4.14
C ARG A 69 -22.62 -26.67 -3.40
N ARG A 70 -22.88 -25.56 -2.71
CA ARG A 70 -24.07 -25.37 -1.85
C ARG A 70 -24.69 -23.99 -2.09
N ARG A 71 -25.67 -23.95 -2.98
CA ARG A 71 -26.37 -22.72 -3.41
C ARG A 71 -26.99 -21.89 -2.28
N TRP A 72 -27.30 -22.48 -1.13
CA TRP A 72 -27.80 -21.73 0.03
C TRP A 72 -26.72 -20.85 0.69
N LEU A 73 -25.43 -21.22 0.58
CA LEU A 73 -24.33 -20.41 1.12
C LEU A 73 -24.04 -19.16 0.28
N THR A 74 -24.56 -19.05 -0.95
CA THR A 74 -24.35 -17.90 -1.82
C THR A 74 -24.85 -16.59 -1.19
N GLY A 75 -26.05 -16.60 -0.59
CA GLY A 75 -26.62 -15.43 0.09
C GLY A 75 -25.75 -14.90 1.24
N PRO A 76 -25.44 -15.71 2.28
CA PRO A 76 -24.63 -15.27 3.40
C PRO A 76 -23.19 -14.92 3.01
N ILE A 77 -22.58 -15.62 2.05
CA ILE A 77 -21.22 -15.29 1.58
C ILE A 77 -21.20 -13.91 0.93
N ILE A 78 -22.10 -13.64 -0.03
CA ILE A 78 -22.16 -12.35 -0.73
C ILE A 78 -22.42 -11.20 0.24
N THR A 79 -23.38 -11.37 1.14
CA THR A 79 -23.70 -10.35 2.15
C THR A 79 -22.52 -10.12 3.08
N GLY A 80 -21.88 -11.19 3.57
CA GLY A 80 -20.71 -11.09 4.44
C GLY A 80 -19.54 -10.37 3.76
N THR A 81 -19.15 -10.81 2.57
CA THR A 81 -18.07 -10.16 1.80
C THR A 81 -18.40 -8.72 1.43
N GLY A 82 -19.67 -8.40 1.15
CA GLY A 82 -20.10 -7.04 0.86
C GLY A 82 -19.96 -6.10 2.06
N ILE A 83 -20.25 -6.59 3.27
CA ILE A 83 -20.02 -5.83 4.51
C ILE A 83 -18.52 -5.60 4.73
N LEU A 84 -17.70 -6.66 4.59
CA LEU A 84 -16.24 -6.54 4.76
C LEU A 84 -15.65 -5.53 3.76
N TYR A 85 -16.06 -5.60 2.50
CA TYR A 85 -15.62 -4.68 1.45
C TYR A 85 -16.01 -3.21 1.70
N ALA A 86 -17.09 -2.97 2.45
CA ALA A 86 -17.51 -1.63 2.80
C ALA A 86 -16.65 -1.00 3.92
N ILE A 87 -15.85 -1.79 4.63
CA ILE A 87 -14.96 -1.28 5.69
C ILE A 87 -13.70 -0.70 5.03
N PRO A 88 -13.42 0.61 5.19
CA PRO A 88 -12.18 1.18 4.66
C PRO A 88 -10.97 0.61 5.40
N SER A 89 -9.91 0.31 4.66
CA SER A 89 -8.69 -0.33 5.19
C SER A 89 -8.05 0.45 6.35
N VAL A 90 -8.10 1.80 6.30
CA VAL A 90 -7.61 2.66 7.39
C VAL A 90 -8.40 2.46 8.69
N ALA A 91 -9.73 2.29 8.61
CA ALA A 91 -10.55 2.04 9.79
C ALA A 91 -10.33 0.63 10.36
N ALA A 92 -10.19 -0.37 9.48
CA ALA A 92 -9.85 -1.74 9.88
C ALA A 92 -8.52 -1.78 10.64
N PHE A 93 -7.50 -1.03 10.19
CA PHE A 93 -6.21 -0.92 10.87
C PHE A 93 -6.36 -0.35 12.30
N PHE A 94 -7.12 0.74 12.47
CA PHE A 94 -7.35 1.32 13.80
C PHE A 94 -8.13 0.40 14.74
N LEU A 95 -9.09 -0.37 14.23
CA LEU A 95 -9.85 -1.36 15.01
C LEU A 95 -8.98 -2.53 15.48
N LEU A 96 -8.01 -2.95 14.67
CA LEU A 96 -7.12 -4.08 14.97
C LEU A 96 -5.92 -3.69 15.84
N GLN A 97 -5.50 -2.42 15.80
CA GLN A 97 -4.38 -1.89 16.58
C GLN A 97 -4.40 -2.28 18.07
N PRO A 98 -5.52 -2.16 18.83
CA PRO A 98 -5.53 -2.56 20.25
C PRO A 98 -5.37 -4.07 20.49
N ILE A 99 -5.65 -4.91 19.49
CA ILE A 99 -5.62 -6.37 19.62
C ILE A 99 -4.28 -6.93 19.13
N THR A 100 -3.79 -6.43 18.00
CA THR A 100 -2.64 -6.99 17.26
C THR A 100 -1.39 -6.11 17.34
N GLY A 101 -1.50 -4.90 17.89
CA GLY A 101 -0.42 -3.94 18.03
C GLY A 101 -0.15 -3.12 16.76
N LEU A 102 0.95 -2.37 16.79
CA LEU A 102 1.49 -1.65 15.63
C LEU A 102 2.50 -2.57 14.92
N GLY A 103 2.21 -2.98 13.68
CA GLY A 103 3.16 -3.80 12.91
C GLY A 103 2.58 -4.44 11.66
N ASN A 104 3.42 -5.23 10.99
CA ASN A 104 3.10 -5.94 9.75
C ASN A 104 1.91 -6.90 9.87
N THR A 105 1.70 -7.50 11.05
CA THR A 105 0.58 -8.42 11.30
C THR A 105 -0.77 -7.73 11.17
N THR A 106 -0.92 -6.55 11.77
CA THR A 106 -2.11 -5.69 11.69
C THR A 106 -2.36 -5.27 10.24
N ALA A 107 -1.30 -4.88 9.53
CA ALA A 107 -1.38 -4.50 8.13
C ALA A 107 -1.85 -5.65 7.25
N VAL A 108 -1.26 -6.84 7.40
CA VAL A 108 -1.64 -8.01 6.59
C VAL A 108 -3.10 -8.38 6.81
N VAL A 109 -3.59 -8.41 8.06
CA VAL A 109 -4.99 -8.72 8.36
C VAL A 109 -5.94 -7.69 7.76
N ALA A 110 -5.62 -6.40 7.89
CA ALA A 110 -6.43 -5.32 7.33
C ALA A 110 -6.40 -5.28 5.78
N LEU A 111 -5.36 -5.82 5.15
CA LEU A 111 -5.19 -5.86 3.70
C LEU A 111 -5.79 -7.11 3.03
N VAL A 112 -6.14 -8.14 3.81
CA VAL A 112 -6.73 -9.40 3.30
C VAL A 112 -8.24 -9.27 3.05
N SER A 113 -8.91 -8.32 3.70
CA SER A 113 -10.37 -8.11 3.67
C SER A 113 -10.90 -7.52 2.36
#